data_AF-A0A3D8TS54-F1
#
_entry.id   AF-A0A3D8TS54-F1
#
_cell.length_a   1.000
_cell.length_b   1.000
_cell.length_c   1.000
_cell.angle_alpha   90.00
_cell.angle_beta   90.00
_cell.angle_gamma   90.00
#
_symmetry.space_group_name_H-M   'P 1'
#
loop_
_entity.id
_entity.type
_entity.pdbx_description
1 polymer ?
#
loop_
_entity_poly.entity_id
_entity_poly.type
_entity_poly.pdbx_seq_one_letter_code
_entity_poly.pdbx_strand_id
1 'polypeptide(L)'
;MADDETHIGRNNEERKEDENRRIMGKALEGVAAETVQRFGSAIKEHLAAYAGDREKPADENSRPPKTLKSIAKMETSNEFKKQNLAQQAGFSAEVEAVARKNADNIIAGNDTRFKRYDDVKHPDGRQVSNDPIVDIVEVDDLGKPIIGSEAQMKFVGSSPKKLLDKLKSKKYAKYRDADVSMVIPDDYYDVLMGDGPDGINEQIRKLQGELDGGRLAGKNSE
;
A
#
# COMPACT_ATOMS: atom_id res chain seq x y z
N MET A 1 -16.85 -3.32 70.93
CA MET A 1 -17.22 -2.23 70.00
C MET A 1 -16.11 -1.96 68.97
N ALA A 2 -15.36 -2.99 68.55
CA ALA A 2 -14.28 -2.87 67.55
C ALA A 2 -14.45 -3.81 66.35
N ASP A 3 -15.52 -4.61 66.31
CA ASP A 3 -15.67 -5.71 65.35
C ASP A 3 -16.58 -5.36 64.15
N ASP A 4 -17.23 -4.20 64.19
CA ASP A 4 -18.24 -3.78 63.20
C ASP A 4 -17.65 -2.92 62.06
N GLU A 5 -16.60 -2.11 62.35
CA GLU A 5 -15.93 -1.29 61.33
C GLU A 5 -15.06 -2.12 60.38
N THR A 6 -14.50 -3.24 60.85
CA THR A 6 -13.66 -4.14 60.03
C THR A 6 -14.48 -4.94 59.01
N HIS A 7 -15.74 -5.28 59.32
CA HIS A 7 -16.65 -5.96 58.38
C HIS A 7 -17.18 -5.03 57.29
N ILE A 8 -17.42 -3.75 57.60
CA ILE A 8 -17.90 -2.76 56.62
C ILE A 8 -16.77 -2.34 55.66
N GLY A 9 -15.54 -2.19 56.15
CA GLY A 9 -14.36 -1.90 55.31
C GLY A 9 -14.06 -3.02 54.30
N ARG A 10 -14.12 -4.28 54.75
CA ARG A 10 -13.89 -5.47 53.91
C ARG A 10 -14.94 -5.62 52.78
N ASN A 11 -16.21 -5.35 53.09
CA ASN A 11 -17.31 -5.33 52.10
C ASN A 11 -17.19 -4.19 51.07
N ASN A 12 -16.49 -3.10 51.39
CA ASN A 12 -16.25 -2.01 50.44
C ASN A 12 -15.10 -2.32 49.49
N GLU A 13 -14.05 -2.98 49.98
CA GLU A 13 -12.92 -3.43 49.16
C GLU A 13 -13.35 -4.54 48.19
N GLU A 14 -14.09 -5.55 48.65
CA GLU A 14 -14.61 -6.62 47.79
C GLU A 14 -15.51 -6.09 46.67
N ARG A 15 -16.35 -5.09 46.95
CA ARG A 15 -17.17 -4.43 45.92
C ARG A 15 -16.35 -3.64 44.89
N LYS A 16 -15.30 -2.95 45.32
CA LYS A 16 -14.38 -2.25 44.41
C LYS A 16 -13.59 -3.23 43.55
N GLU A 17 -13.16 -4.35 44.11
CA GLU A 17 -12.49 -5.42 43.38
C GLU A 17 -13.43 -6.07 42.34
N ASP A 18 -14.69 -6.31 42.69
CA ASP A 18 -15.71 -6.81 41.75
C ASP A 18 -15.98 -5.83 40.60
N GLU A 19 -16.09 -4.54 40.91
CA GLU A 19 -16.27 -3.50 39.90
C GLU A 19 -15.05 -3.40 38.98
N ASN A 20 -13.83 -3.44 39.53
CA ASN A 20 -12.59 -3.47 38.75
C ASN A 20 -12.51 -4.72 37.87
N ARG A 21 -12.90 -5.90 38.36
CA ARG A 21 -12.96 -7.14 37.57
C ARG A 21 -13.95 -7.02 36.41
N ARG A 22 -15.12 -6.43 36.64
CA ARG A 22 -16.12 -6.19 35.58
C ARG A 22 -15.64 -5.20 34.53
N ILE A 23 -15.02 -4.10 34.95
CA ILE A 23 -14.44 -3.10 34.03
C ILE A 23 -13.32 -3.76 33.20
N MET A 24 -12.43 -4.51 33.84
CA MET A 24 -11.36 -5.23 33.16
C MET A 24 -11.93 -6.27 32.17
N GLY A 25 -12.97 -7.01 32.56
CA GLY A 25 -13.67 -7.95 31.68
C GLY A 25 -14.22 -7.28 30.42
N LYS A 26 -14.93 -6.16 30.57
CA LYS A 26 -15.44 -5.36 29.44
C LYS A 26 -14.31 -4.79 28.58
N ALA A 27 -13.22 -4.35 29.19
CA ALA A 27 -12.05 -3.85 28.48
C ALA A 27 -11.43 -4.96 27.61
N LEU A 28 -11.27 -6.17 28.17
CA LEU A 28 -10.79 -7.35 27.43
C LEU A 28 -11.73 -7.75 26.29
N GLU A 29 -13.05 -7.73 26.53
CA GLU A 29 -14.05 -7.97 25.49
C GLU A 29 -13.95 -6.93 24.36
N GLY A 30 -13.80 -5.65 24.70
CA GLY A 30 -13.60 -4.57 23.75
C GLY A 30 -12.34 -4.76 22.90
N VAL A 31 -11.21 -5.12 23.52
CA VAL A 31 -9.94 -5.41 22.83
C VAL A 31 -10.08 -6.62 21.90
N ALA A 32 -10.75 -7.67 22.34
CA ALA A 32 -10.99 -8.85 21.51
C ALA A 32 -11.88 -8.52 20.30
N ALA A 33 -12.96 -7.76 20.51
CA ALA A 33 -13.85 -7.32 19.45
C ALA A 33 -13.10 -6.43 18.43
N GLU A 34 -12.29 -5.49 18.90
CA GLU A 34 -11.44 -4.64 18.06
C GLU A 34 -10.49 -5.47 17.20
N THR A 35 -9.79 -6.43 17.80
CA THR A 35 -8.84 -7.29 17.07
C THR A 35 -9.56 -8.06 15.96
N VAL A 36 -10.71 -8.66 16.25
CA VAL A 36 -11.50 -9.39 15.24
C VAL A 36 -11.96 -8.47 14.10
N GLN A 37 -12.46 -7.28 14.44
CA GLN A 37 -12.90 -6.30 13.43
C GLN A 37 -11.73 -5.86 12.55
N ARG A 38 -10.60 -5.48 13.14
CA ARG A 38 -9.43 -4.99 12.43
C ARG A 38 -8.88 -6.01 11.44
N PHE A 39 -8.59 -7.23 11.89
CA PHE A 39 -8.10 -8.28 10.98
C PHE A 39 -9.17 -8.74 9.99
N GLY A 40 -10.46 -8.72 10.37
CA GLY A 40 -11.57 -8.97 9.46
C GLY A 40 -11.66 -7.94 8.33
N SER A 41 -11.52 -6.65 8.65
CA SER A 41 -11.46 -5.56 7.67
C SER A 41 -10.24 -5.67 6.76
N ALA A 42 -9.08 -6.03 7.28
CA ALA A 42 -7.88 -6.24 6.47
C ALA A 42 -8.07 -7.37 5.44
N ILE A 43 -8.65 -8.50 5.85
CA ILE A 43 -8.97 -9.61 4.94
C ILE A 43 -10.02 -9.19 3.89
N LYS A 44 -10.98 -8.33 4.27
CA LYS A 44 -12.00 -7.83 3.36
C LYS A 44 -11.38 -7.09 2.16
N GLU A 45 -10.31 -6.33 2.33
CA GLU A 45 -9.62 -5.63 1.23
C GLU A 45 -9.18 -6.60 0.13
N HIS A 46 -8.61 -7.75 0.49
CA HIS A 46 -8.19 -8.78 -0.49
C HIS A 46 -9.39 -9.45 -1.17
N LEU A 47 -10.48 -9.67 -0.43
CA LEU A 47 -11.70 -10.23 -1.00
C LEU A 47 -12.33 -9.24 -2.01
N ALA A 48 -12.34 -7.95 -1.68
CA ALA A 48 -12.79 -6.87 -2.54
C ALA A 48 -11.91 -6.76 -3.80
N ALA A 49 -10.59 -6.83 -3.68
CA ALA A 49 -9.67 -6.87 -4.82
C ALA A 49 -9.92 -8.08 -5.73
N TYR A 50 -10.20 -9.25 -5.16
CA TYR A 50 -10.44 -10.47 -5.93
C TYR A 50 -11.77 -10.42 -6.69
N ALA A 51 -12.88 -10.18 -5.98
CA ALA A 51 -14.24 -10.38 -6.50
C ALA A 51 -15.05 -9.09 -6.68
N GLY A 52 -14.57 -7.97 -6.15
CA GLY A 52 -15.31 -6.72 -6.01
C GLY A 52 -16.18 -6.74 -4.76
N ASP A 53 -16.18 -5.64 -4.02
CA ASP A 53 -17.22 -5.36 -3.03
C ASP A 53 -18.52 -5.10 -3.81
N ARG A 54 -19.49 -6.02 -3.76
CA ARG A 54 -20.80 -5.74 -4.34
C ARG A 54 -21.51 -4.67 -3.52
N GLU A 55 -21.50 -3.44 -4.03
CA GLU A 55 -22.68 -2.56 -4.02
C GLU A 55 -22.57 -1.46 -5.09
N LYS A 56 -22.76 -1.87 -6.35
CA LYS A 56 -22.90 -1.02 -7.55
C LYS A 56 -21.73 -0.05 -7.84
N PRO A 57 -21.56 0.35 -9.10
CA PRO A 57 -20.80 1.55 -9.40
C PRO A 57 -21.35 2.73 -8.56
N ALA A 58 -20.47 3.63 -8.10
CA ALA A 58 -20.81 4.75 -7.20
C ALA A 58 -21.96 5.64 -7.74
N ASP A 59 -22.20 5.56 -9.06
CA ASP A 59 -23.41 5.99 -9.75
C ASP A 59 -23.71 5.01 -10.91
N GLU A 60 -24.89 5.10 -11.53
CA GLU A 60 -25.32 4.24 -12.65
C GLU A 60 -24.42 4.34 -13.91
N ASN A 61 -23.50 5.31 -13.93
CA ASN A 61 -22.59 5.60 -15.06
C ASN A 61 -21.12 5.24 -14.80
N SER A 62 -20.75 4.87 -13.56
CA SER A 62 -19.37 4.55 -13.23
C SER A 62 -19.03 3.15 -13.73
N ARG A 63 -17.82 3.00 -14.28
CA ARG A 63 -17.34 1.68 -14.68
C ARG A 63 -17.16 0.82 -13.42
N PRO A 64 -17.57 -0.45 -13.43
CA PRO A 64 -17.28 -1.33 -12.31
C PRO A 64 -15.76 -1.39 -12.08
N PRO A 65 -15.31 -1.40 -10.81
CA PRO A 65 -13.88 -1.41 -10.50
C PRO A 65 -13.22 -2.66 -11.11
N LYS A 66 -11.98 -2.48 -11.58
CA LYS A 66 -11.18 -3.62 -12.07
C LYS A 66 -10.81 -4.51 -10.90
N THR A 67 -11.23 -5.77 -10.94
CA THR A 67 -10.92 -6.81 -9.95
C THR A 67 -9.99 -7.86 -10.56
N LEU A 68 -9.26 -8.61 -9.73
CA LEU A 68 -8.41 -9.71 -10.20
C LEU A 68 -9.21 -10.73 -11.01
N LYS A 69 -10.43 -11.06 -10.58
CA LYS A 69 -11.34 -11.95 -11.31
C LYS A 69 -11.78 -11.39 -12.66
N SER A 70 -11.96 -10.07 -12.78
CA SER A 70 -12.28 -9.43 -14.07
C SER A 70 -11.08 -9.39 -15.01
N ILE A 71 -9.87 -9.11 -14.47
CA ILE A 71 -8.62 -9.03 -15.24
C ILE A 71 -8.28 -10.41 -15.82
N ALA A 72 -8.43 -11.47 -15.02
CA ALA A 72 -8.21 -12.85 -15.46
C ALA A 72 -9.14 -13.30 -16.61
N LYS A 73 -10.29 -12.62 -16.79
CA LYS A 73 -11.24 -12.90 -17.87
C LYS A 73 -11.04 -12.02 -19.11
N MET A 74 -10.11 -11.06 -19.08
CA MET A 74 -9.84 -10.21 -20.24
C MET A 74 -9.28 -11.05 -21.38
N GLU A 75 -9.85 -10.87 -22.58
CA GLU A 75 -9.40 -11.59 -23.76
C GLU A 75 -7.97 -11.17 -24.16
N THR A 76 -7.19 -12.13 -24.62
CA THR A 76 -5.87 -11.88 -25.21
C THR A 76 -5.93 -12.13 -26.71
N SER A 77 -5.48 -11.18 -27.52
CA SER A 77 -5.32 -11.40 -28.95
C SER A 77 -4.17 -12.37 -29.22
N ASN A 78 -4.29 -13.21 -30.25
CA ASN A 78 -3.19 -14.07 -30.69
C ASN A 78 -1.96 -13.28 -31.16
N GLU A 79 -2.19 -12.11 -31.76
CA GLU A 79 -1.12 -11.23 -32.29
C GLU A 79 -0.42 -10.45 -31.16
N PHE A 80 -1.17 -10.00 -30.16
CA PHE A 80 -0.67 -9.13 -29.09
C PHE A 80 -0.56 -9.83 -27.72
N LYS A 81 -0.57 -11.16 -27.70
CA LYS A 81 -0.65 -11.97 -26.47
C LYS A 81 0.34 -11.53 -25.39
N LYS A 82 1.61 -11.29 -25.76
CA LYS A 82 2.65 -10.85 -24.80
C LYS A 82 2.33 -9.48 -24.18
N GLN A 83 1.82 -8.54 -24.98
CA GLN A 83 1.47 -7.20 -24.52
C GLN A 83 0.20 -7.23 -23.66
N ASN A 84 -0.81 -8.02 -24.07
CA ASN A 84 -2.02 -8.20 -23.27
C ASN A 84 -1.70 -8.82 -21.91
N LEU A 85 -0.85 -9.86 -21.86
CA LEU A 85 -0.42 -10.48 -20.60
C LEU A 85 0.36 -9.50 -19.71
N ALA A 86 1.27 -8.71 -20.28
CA ALA A 86 2.00 -7.69 -19.53
C ALA A 86 1.06 -6.62 -18.96
N GLN A 87 0.04 -6.21 -19.71
CA GLN A 87 -0.96 -5.26 -19.25
C GLN A 87 -1.85 -5.85 -18.14
N GLN A 88 -2.31 -7.09 -18.30
CA GLN A 88 -3.07 -7.80 -17.27
C GLN A 88 -2.26 -7.95 -15.98
N ALA A 89 -0.97 -8.31 -16.08
CA ALA A 89 -0.07 -8.38 -14.94
C ALA A 89 0.07 -7.02 -14.24
N GLY A 90 0.18 -5.93 -15.02
CA GLY A 90 0.20 -4.56 -14.48
C GLY A 90 -1.06 -4.22 -13.69
N PHE A 91 -2.24 -4.45 -14.27
CA PHE A 91 -3.51 -4.21 -13.58
C PHE A 91 -3.66 -5.08 -12.33
N SER A 92 -3.26 -6.34 -12.38
CA SER A 92 -3.34 -7.24 -11.22
C SER A 92 -2.42 -6.79 -10.09
N ALA A 93 -1.20 -6.35 -10.41
CA ALA A 93 -0.25 -5.86 -9.42
C ALA A 93 -0.75 -4.57 -8.75
N GLU A 94 -1.38 -3.68 -9.50
CA GLU A 94 -1.98 -2.45 -8.98
C GLU A 94 -3.13 -2.75 -8.01
N VAL A 95 -4.08 -3.59 -8.41
CA VAL A 95 -5.23 -4.00 -7.58
C VAL A 95 -4.76 -4.67 -6.28
N GLU A 96 -3.82 -5.61 -6.37
CA GLU A 96 -3.33 -6.35 -5.21
C GLU A 96 -2.52 -5.46 -4.26
N ALA A 97 -1.69 -4.55 -4.79
CA ALA A 97 -0.90 -3.67 -3.94
C ALA A 97 -1.74 -2.63 -3.19
N VAL A 98 -2.81 -2.12 -3.80
CA VAL A 98 -3.78 -1.26 -3.09
C VAL A 98 -4.41 -2.03 -1.93
N ALA A 99 -4.88 -3.26 -2.18
CA ALA A 99 -5.47 -4.09 -1.13
C ALA A 99 -4.48 -4.40 0.00
N ARG A 100 -3.23 -4.74 -0.34
CA ARG A 100 -2.16 -4.96 0.66
C ARG A 100 -1.90 -3.74 1.52
N LYS A 101 -1.67 -2.58 0.90
CA LYS A 101 -1.43 -1.33 1.64
C LYS A 101 -2.60 -0.96 2.54
N ASN A 102 -3.83 -1.17 2.07
CA ASN A 102 -5.02 -0.93 2.90
C ASN A 102 -5.11 -1.91 4.06
N ALA A 103 -4.86 -3.20 3.82
CA ALA A 103 -4.82 -4.22 4.85
C ALA A 103 -3.76 -3.90 5.91
N ASP A 104 -2.56 -3.49 5.48
CA ASP A 104 -1.47 -3.09 6.38
C ASP A 104 -1.84 -1.84 7.18
N ASN A 105 -2.42 -0.81 6.56
CA ASN A 105 -2.92 0.38 7.25
C ASN A 105 -4.01 0.03 8.28
N ILE A 106 -4.95 -0.85 7.93
CA ILE A 106 -5.98 -1.33 8.86
C ILE A 106 -5.33 -2.03 10.05
N ILE A 107 -4.41 -2.96 9.81
CA ILE A 107 -3.73 -3.72 10.87
C ILE A 107 -2.91 -2.78 11.78
N ALA A 108 -2.28 -1.77 11.20
CA ALA A 108 -1.54 -0.74 11.92
C ALA A 108 -2.44 0.24 12.70
N GLY A 109 -3.75 0.26 12.45
CA GLY A 109 -4.68 1.22 13.05
C GLY A 109 -4.61 2.61 12.41
N ASN A 110 -4.12 2.72 11.18
CA ASN A 110 -4.11 3.96 10.42
C ASN A 110 -5.51 4.21 9.83
N ASP A 111 -5.97 5.46 9.88
CA ASP A 111 -7.28 5.86 9.36
C ASP A 111 -7.27 6.16 7.85
N THR A 112 -6.11 6.05 7.20
CA THR A 112 -5.93 6.35 5.79
C THR A 112 -6.00 5.09 4.91
N ARG A 113 -6.43 5.25 3.67
CA ARG A 113 -6.48 4.16 2.67
C ARG A 113 -5.85 4.62 1.36
N PHE A 114 -5.34 3.70 0.57
CA PHE A 114 -4.96 3.93 -0.80
C PHE A 114 -6.14 3.68 -1.74
N LYS A 115 -6.23 4.52 -2.76
CA LYS A 115 -7.12 4.34 -3.91
C LYS A 115 -6.31 4.52 -5.20
N ARG A 116 -6.83 3.97 -6.29
CA ARG A 116 -6.32 4.30 -7.62
C ARG A 116 -6.61 5.77 -7.89
N TYR A 117 -5.64 6.45 -8.50
CA TYR A 117 -5.75 7.88 -8.81
C TYR A 117 -6.97 8.16 -9.71
N ASP A 118 -7.24 7.26 -10.65
CA ASP A 118 -8.42 7.32 -11.53
C ASP A 118 -9.76 7.18 -10.80
N ASP A 119 -9.78 6.63 -9.58
CA ASP A 119 -11.02 6.33 -8.82
C ASP A 119 -11.36 7.43 -7.79
N VAL A 120 -10.57 8.49 -7.70
CA VAL A 120 -10.80 9.60 -6.76
C VAL A 120 -11.23 10.88 -7.48
N LYS A 121 -12.05 11.68 -6.79
CA LYS A 121 -12.31 13.07 -7.20
C LYS A 121 -11.24 13.96 -6.57
N HIS A 122 -10.52 14.68 -7.40
CA HIS A 122 -9.49 15.60 -6.93
C HIS A 122 -10.11 16.89 -6.36
N PRO A 123 -9.36 17.68 -5.57
CA PRO A 123 -9.86 18.91 -4.97
C PRO A 123 -10.41 19.94 -5.96
N ASP A 124 -9.99 19.89 -7.23
CA ASP A 124 -10.49 20.72 -8.33
C ASP A 124 -11.82 20.21 -8.93
N GLY A 125 -12.38 19.15 -8.35
CA GLY A 125 -13.62 18.50 -8.78
C GLY A 125 -13.48 17.62 -10.02
N ARG A 126 -12.26 17.50 -10.59
CA ARG A 126 -12.02 16.64 -11.75
C ARG A 126 -11.72 15.22 -11.31
N GLN A 127 -12.12 14.29 -12.16
CA GLN A 127 -11.62 12.92 -12.12
C GLN A 127 -10.63 12.82 -13.28
N VAL A 128 -9.35 12.64 -12.97
CA VAL A 128 -8.35 12.37 -14.01
C VAL A 128 -8.53 10.91 -14.41
N SER A 129 -8.60 10.64 -15.71
CA SER A 129 -8.66 9.27 -16.22
C SER A 129 -7.38 8.97 -16.96
N ASN A 130 -6.79 7.81 -16.67
CA ASN A 130 -5.59 7.31 -17.32
C ASN A 130 -4.39 8.25 -17.18
N ASP A 131 -4.12 8.67 -15.93
CA ASP A 131 -2.94 9.48 -15.63
C ASP A 131 -1.64 8.68 -15.91
N PRO A 132 -0.68 9.21 -16.70
CA PRO A 132 0.54 8.49 -17.05
C PRO A 132 1.68 8.64 -16.02
N ILE A 133 1.45 9.39 -14.94
CA ILE A 133 2.41 9.82 -13.90
C ILE A 133 2.03 9.29 -12.51
N VAL A 134 0.75 9.13 -12.20
CA VAL A 134 0.27 8.68 -10.89
C VAL A 134 -0.69 7.51 -11.03
N ASP A 135 -0.43 6.40 -10.33
CA ASP A 135 -1.33 5.24 -10.33
C ASP A 135 -2.22 5.22 -9.08
N ILE A 136 -1.67 5.57 -7.91
CA ILE A 136 -2.36 5.50 -6.63
C ILE A 136 -2.12 6.77 -5.81
N VAL A 137 -3.05 7.01 -4.88
CA VAL A 137 -2.97 8.11 -3.91
C VAL A 137 -3.56 7.64 -2.59
N GLU A 138 -3.04 8.18 -1.50
CA GLU A 138 -3.62 7.98 -0.18
C GLU A 138 -4.81 8.92 0.02
N VAL A 139 -5.83 8.45 0.72
CA VAL A 139 -7.05 9.19 1.06
C VAL A 139 -7.26 9.13 2.57
N ASP A 140 -7.83 10.22 3.10
CA ASP A 140 -8.28 10.28 4.48
C ASP A 140 -9.55 9.44 4.74
N ASP A 141 -10.04 9.47 5.97
CA ASP A 141 -11.24 8.77 6.43
C ASP A 141 -12.53 9.23 5.71
N LEU A 142 -12.52 10.44 5.15
CA LEU A 142 -13.58 10.99 4.29
C LEU A 142 -13.41 10.62 2.82
N GLY A 143 -12.33 9.92 2.47
CA GLY A 143 -12.02 9.51 1.10
C GLY A 143 -11.44 10.62 0.23
N LYS A 144 -10.96 11.71 0.82
CA LYS A 144 -10.32 12.83 0.12
C LYS A 144 -8.83 12.55 -0.08
N PRO A 145 -8.27 12.79 -1.28
CA PRO A 145 -6.84 12.60 -1.53
C PRO A 145 -5.94 13.46 -0.63
N ILE A 146 -4.89 12.84 -0.09
CA ILE A 146 -3.82 13.48 0.67
C ILE A 146 -2.75 13.95 -0.31
N ILE A 147 -2.52 15.27 -0.37
CA ILE A 147 -1.53 15.88 -1.26
C ILE A 147 -0.13 15.43 -0.85
N GLY A 148 0.69 15.02 -1.82
CA GLY A 148 2.05 14.51 -1.61
C GLY A 148 2.12 12.99 -1.41
N SER A 149 0.98 12.30 -1.38
CA SER A 149 0.92 10.83 -1.29
C SER A 149 0.85 10.14 -2.67
N GLU A 150 0.87 10.93 -3.74
CA GLU A 150 0.82 10.44 -5.11
C GLU A 150 1.99 9.49 -5.39
N ALA A 151 1.66 8.32 -5.92
CA ALA A 151 2.66 7.32 -6.24
C ALA A 151 2.40 6.62 -7.59
N GLN A 152 3.49 6.35 -8.28
CA GLN A 152 3.53 5.53 -9.48
C GLN A 152 4.06 4.14 -9.13
N MET A 153 3.35 3.12 -9.53
CA MET A 153 3.77 1.74 -9.37
C MET A 153 4.62 1.28 -10.55
N LYS A 154 5.72 0.57 -10.28
CA LYS A 154 6.65 0.03 -11.29
C LYS A 154 7.13 -1.37 -10.99
N PHE A 155 6.32 -2.35 -11.40
CA PHE A 155 6.66 -3.77 -11.45
C PHE A 155 7.36 -4.12 -12.78
N VAL A 156 8.58 -3.63 -12.97
CA VAL A 156 9.32 -3.82 -14.23
C VAL A 156 10.72 -4.38 -14.01
N GLY A 157 11.19 -5.16 -14.98
CA GLY A 157 12.52 -5.79 -14.88
C GLY A 157 12.40 -7.17 -14.24
N SER A 158 13.33 -8.06 -14.57
CA SER A 158 13.29 -9.46 -14.13
C SER A 158 14.16 -9.71 -12.90
N SER A 159 14.68 -8.66 -12.28
CA SER A 159 15.53 -8.69 -11.09
C SER A 159 15.61 -7.29 -10.46
N PRO A 160 16.01 -7.17 -9.18
CA PRO A 160 16.17 -5.88 -8.50
C PRO A 160 17.11 -4.93 -9.26
N LYS A 161 18.26 -5.45 -9.73
CA LYS A 161 19.21 -4.69 -10.56
C LYS A 161 18.58 -4.16 -11.85
N LYS A 162 17.86 -5.01 -12.60
CA LYS A 162 17.21 -4.60 -13.85
C LYS A 162 16.06 -3.61 -13.63
N LEU A 163 15.37 -3.71 -12.49
CA LEU A 163 14.41 -2.68 -12.08
C LEU A 163 15.14 -1.35 -11.90
N LEU A 164 16.19 -1.32 -11.08
CA LEU A 164 16.93 -0.09 -10.79
C LEU A 164 17.49 0.56 -12.07
N ASP A 165 18.05 -0.23 -12.99
CA ASP A 165 18.53 0.27 -14.29
C ASP A 165 17.41 0.93 -15.11
N LYS A 166 16.21 0.34 -15.11
CA LYS A 166 15.04 0.95 -15.76
C LYS A 166 14.64 2.24 -15.06
N LEU A 167 14.60 2.26 -13.73
CA LEU A 167 14.24 3.46 -12.97
C LEU A 167 15.22 4.59 -13.27
N LYS A 168 16.54 4.33 -13.36
CA LYS A 168 17.57 5.32 -13.70
C LYS A 168 17.46 5.87 -15.15
N SER A 169 16.79 5.16 -16.05
CA SER A 169 16.73 5.54 -17.47
C SER A 169 15.97 6.85 -17.73
N LYS A 170 16.30 7.52 -18.85
CA LYS A 170 15.64 8.76 -19.30
C LYS A 170 14.12 8.61 -19.43
N LYS A 171 13.63 7.44 -19.85
CA LYS A 171 12.20 7.15 -20.01
C LYS A 171 11.41 7.31 -18.69
N TYR A 172 12.06 7.08 -17.56
CA TYR A 172 11.45 7.10 -16.23
C TYR A 172 11.75 8.39 -15.47
N ALA A 173 12.54 9.32 -16.05
CA ALA A 173 12.88 10.59 -15.44
C ALA A 173 11.63 11.41 -15.09
N LYS A 174 10.61 11.40 -15.97
CA LYS A 174 9.34 12.11 -15.79
C LYS A 174 8.65 11.91 -14.44
N TYR A 175 8.84 10.75 -13.80
CA TYR A 175 8.25 10.45 -12.49
C TYR A 175 9.02 11.14 -11.35
N ARG A 176 10.36 11.20 -11.45
CA ARG A 176 11.19 11.96 -10.51
C ARG A 176 11.05 13.46 -10.72
N ASP A 177 10.96 13.88 -11.97
CA ASP A 177 10.79 15.29 -12.34
C ASP A 177 9.42 15.82 -11.87
N ALA A 178 8.42 14.94 -11.74
CA ALA A 178 7.10 15.24 -11.18
C ALA A 178 7.02 15.07 -9.65
N ASP A 179 8.14 14.72 -8.98
CA ASP A 179 8.22 14.48 -7.54
C ASP A 179 7.24 13.40 -7.03
N VAL A 180 7.02 12.35 -7.85
CA VAL A 180 6.10 11.26 -7.53
C VAL A 180 6.86 10.06 -6.97
N SER A 181 6.35 9.52 -5.86
CA SER A 181 6.91 8.33 -5.23
C SER A 181 6.82 7.11 -6.15
N MET A 182 7.85 6.27 -6.17
CA MET A 182 7.84 5.02 -6.94
C MET A 182 7.60 3.81 -6.04
N VAL A 183 6.45 3.16 -6.20
CA VAL A 183 6.17 1.87 -5.54
C VAL A 183 6.77 0.75 -6.39
N ILE A 184 7.59 -0.07 -5.77
CA ILE A 184 8.30 -1.20 -6.40
C ILE A 184 7.97 -2.50 -5.66
N PRO A 185 8.25 -3.69 -6.23
CA PRO A 185 8.11 -4.95 -5.50
C PRO A 185 8.90 -4.94 -4.18
N ASP A 186 8.28 -5.38 -3.08
CA ASP A 186 8.91 -5.39 -1.74
C ASP A 186 10.17 -6.25 -1.72
N ASP A 187 10.13 -7.41 -2.37
CA ASP A 187 11.27 -8.31 -2.51
C ASP A 187 12.45 -7.65 -3.26
N TYR A 188 12.16 -6.70 -4.16
CA TYR A 188 13.19 -5.93 -4.85
C TYR A 188 13.65 -4.76 -4.00
N TYR A 189 12.75 -4.12 -3.26
CA TYR A 189 13.09 -3.06 -2.33
C TYR A 189 14.09 -3.55 -1.28
N ASP A 190 13.82 -4.70 -0.65
CA ASP A 190 14.71 -5.29 0.37
C ASP A 190 16.12 -5.54 -0.16
N VAL A 191 16.25 -6.07 -1.38
CA VAL A 191 17.56 -6.28 -2.02
C VAL A 191 18.24 -4.97 -2.36
N LEU A 192 17.49 -3.99 -2.87
CA LEU A 192 18.04 -2.69 -3.28
C LEU A 192 18.46 -1.83 -2.09
N MET A 193 17.78 -1.94 -0.95
CA MET A 193 18.07 -1.18 0.27
C MET A 193 19.03 -1.91 1.20
N GLY A 194 19.23 -3.21 1.03
CA GLY A 194 20.20 -3.99 1.78
C GLY A 194 21.66 -3.72 1.38
N ASP A 195 22.59 -4.30 2.16
CA ASP A 195 24.04 -4.16 1.96
C ASP A 195 24.64 -5.16 0.96
N GLY A 196 23.79 -5.87 0.22
CA GLY A 196 24.21 -6.85 -0.78
C GLY A 196 24.89 -6.23 -2.01
N PRO A 197 25.45 -7.06 -2.91
CA PRO A 197 26.17 -6.59 -4.11
C PRO A 197 25.29 -5.82 -5.10
N ASP A 198 23.98 -6.06 -5.06
CA ASP A 198 22.97 -5.35 -5.87
C ASP A 198 22.35 -4.15 -5.13
N GLY A 199 22.72 -3.92 -3.87
CA GLY A 199 22.26 -2.80 -3.06
C GLY A 199 22.69 -1.45 -3.62
N ILE A 200 21.86 -0.43 -3.45
CA ILE A 200 22.08 0.91 -3.98
C ILE A 200 23.37 1.52 -3.40
N ASN A 201 23.62 1.32 -2.10
CA ASN A 201 24.82 1.83 -1.44
C ASN A 201 26.10 1.25 -2.06
N GLU A 202 26.11 -0.05 -2.37
CA GLU A 202 27.25 -0.69 -3.01
C GLU A 202 27.48 -0.16 -4.43
N GLN A 203 26.40 0.08 -5.18
CA GLN A 203 26.51 0.71 -6.50
C GLN A 203 27.03 2.15 -6.42
N ILE A 204 26.62 2.93 -5.41
CA ILE A 204 27.14 4.28 -5.16
C ILE A 204 28.64 4.22 -4.86
N ARG A 205 29.08 3.32 -3.97
CA ARG A 205 30.51 3.13 -3.66
C ARG A 205 31.33 2.78 -4.89
N LYS A 206 30.82 1.89 -5.76
CA LYS A 206 31.47 1.54 -7.03
C LYS A 206 31.59 2.75 -7.95
N LEU A 207 30.52 3.53 -8.10
CA LEU A 207 30.53 4.75 -8.94
C LEU A 207 31.50 5.80 -8.38
N GLN A 208 31.56 5.99 -7.06
CA GLN A 208 32.53 6.88 -6.41
C GLN A 208 33.97 6.42 -6.69
N GLY A 209 34.27 5.12 -6.54
CA GLY A 209 35.58 4.59 -6.88
C GLY A 209 35.95 4.73 -8.37
N GLU A 210 34.99 4.59 -9.28
CA GLU A 210 35.22 4.86 -10.71
C GLU A 210 35.47 6.35 -11.00
N LEU A 211 34.81 7.25 -10.26
CA LEU A 211 34.98 8.69 -10.36
C LEU A 211 36.37 9.11 -9.86
N ASP A 212 36.74 8.68 -8.66
CA ASP A 212 38.02 8.99 -8.01
C ASP A 212 39.20 8.41 -8.79
N GLY A 213 39.00 7.26 -9.44
CA GLY A 213 39.97 6.63 -10.32
C GLY A 213 40.04 7.23 -11.74
N GLY A 214 39.29 8.29 -12.04
CA GLY A 214 39.28 8.96 -13.35
C GLY A 214 38.67 8.14 -14.51
N ARG A 215 37.98 7.03 -14.21
CA ARG A 215 37.43 6.08 -15.21
C ARG A 215 36.08 6.48 -15.80
N LEU A 216 35.38 7.43 -15.18
CA LEU A 216 34.08 7.90 -15.68
C LEU A 216 34.17 8.92 -16.84
N ALA A 217 35.31 9.62 -16.99
CA ALA A 217 35.48 10.62 -18.05
C ALA A 217 35.54 10.01 -19.46
N GLY A 218 35.82 8.71 -19.60
CA GLY A 218 35.94 8.02 -20.90
C GLY A 218 34.68 7.31 -21.41
N LYS A 219 33.55 7.34 -20.68
CA LYS A 219 32.32 6.59 -21.05
C LYS A 219 31.21 7.44 -21.67
N ASN A 220 31.37 8.77 -21.74
CA ASN A 220 30.37 9.69 -22.33
C ASN A 220 30.66 10.06 -23.80
N SER A 221 31.61 9.38 -24.43
CA SER A 221 31.96 9.55 -25.84
C SER A 221 31.63 8.27 -26.61
N GLU A 222 30.33 7.94 -26.73
CA GLU A 222 29.74 7.09 -27.78
C GLU A 222 28.20 7.21 -27.75
#